data_AF-A0A086MLE1-F1
#
_entry.id   AF-A0A086MLE1-F1
#
_cell.length_a   1.000
_cell.length_b   1.000
_cell.length_c   1.000
_cell.angle_alpha   90.00
_cell.angle_beta   90.00
_cell.angle_gamma   90.00
#
_symmetry.space_group_name_H-M   'P 1'
#
loop_
_entity.id
_entity.type
_entity.pdbx_description
1 polymer ?
#
loop_
_entity_poly.entity_id
_entity_poly.type
_entity_poly.pdbx_seq_one_letter_code
_entity_poly.pdbx_strand_id
1 'polypeptide(L)'
;MRPDGFALFNAYEVEGAPGLVVTFVTKLSRKDDERLRTGKTNVDINRAARLDAIILADAGYVDKIWDDAKLRGKAYKPIQWEPPGQAGLAFR
;
A
#
# COMPACT_ATOMS: atom_id res chain seq x y z
N MET A 1 17.61 12.60 -10.30
CA MET A 1 17.15 12.91 -8.92
C MET A 1 16.95 11.60 -8.18
N ARG A 2 17.54 11.42 -6.98
CA ARG A 2 17.09 10.33 -6.09
C ARG A 2 15.76 10.77 -5.49
N PRO A 3 14.76 9.88 -5.37
CA PRO A 3 13.52 10.21 -4.66
C PRO A 3 13.89 10.63 -3.23
N ASP A 4 13.36 11.76 -2.77
CA ASP A 4 13.62 12.24 -1.43
C ASP A 4 12.67 11.52 -0.46
N GLY A 5 13.21 10.66 0.41
CA GLY A 5 12.45 9.82 1.34
C GLY A 5 12.34 8.34 0.93
N PHE A 6 11.40 7.61 1.53
CA PHE A 6 11.15 6.19 1.21
C PHE A 6 9.71 5.96 0.73
N ALA A 7 9.55 4.99 -0.16
CA ALA A 7 8.26 4.56 -0.67
C ALA A 7 7.87 3.23 -0.03
N LEU A 8 6.64 3.14 0.43
CA LEU A 8 6.01 1.91 0.91
C LEU A 8 5.09 1.38 -0.19
N PHE A 9 5.07 0.06 -0.32
CA PHE A 9 4.30 -0.65 -1.32
C PHE A 9 3.38 -1.62 -0.59
N ASN A 10 2.07 -1.47 -0.79
CA ASN A 10 1.07 -2.39 -0.29
C ASN A 10 0.31 -2.95 -1.48
N ALA A 11 0.49 -4.24 -1.77
CA ALA A 11 -0.10 -4.92 -2.92
C ALA A 11 -1.23 -5.85 -2.48
N TYR A 12 -2.29 -5.90 -3.28
CA TYR A 12 -3.49 -6.70 -3.02
C TYR A 12 -4.06 -7.25 -4.31
N GLU A 13 -4.49 -8.51 -4.30
CA GLU A 13 -5.20 -9.12 -5.42
C GLU A 13 -6.65 -8.65 -5.47
N VAL A 14 -7.18 -8.44 -6.68
CA VAL A 14 -8.56 -7.99 -6.91
C VAL A 14 -9.51 -9.19 -6.86
N GLU A 15 -10.56 -9.08 -6.05
CA GLU A 15 -11.58 -10.12 -5.96
C GLU A 15 -12.32 -10.31 -7.29
N GLY A 16 -12.54 -11.58 -7.66
CA GLY A 16 -13.17 -11.95 -8.92
C GLY A 16 -12.26 -11.79 -10.16
N ALA A 17 -11.02 -11.33 -10.00
CA ALA A 17 -10.04 -11.20 -11.08
C ALA A 17 -8.68 -11.80 -10.67
N PRO A 18 -8.55 -13.15 -10.64
CA PRO A 18 -7.31 -13.81 -10.27
C PRO A 18 -6.13 -13.35 -11.13
N GLY A 19 -5.01 -13.04 -10.48
CA GLY A 19 -3.81 -12.52 -11.15
C GLY A 19 -3.80 -11.01 -11.38
N LEU A 20 -4.89 -10.28 -11.11
CA LEU A 20 -4.90 -8.82 -11.14
C LEU A 20 -4.53 -8.26 -9.76
N VAL A 21 -3.47 -7.44 -9.70
CA VAL A 21 -2.96 -6.85 -8.46
C VAL A 21 -3.07 -5.33 -8.49
N VAL A 22 -3.59 -4.76 -7.41
CA VAL A 22 -3.57 -3.34 -7.11
C VAL A 22 -2.47 -3.08 -6.09
N THR A 23 -1.52 -2.21 -6.42
CA THR A 23 -0.48 -1.76 -5.51
C THR A 23 -0.63 -0.29 -5.19
N PHE A 24 -0.75 0.02 -3.90
CA PHE A 24 -0.74 1.38 -3.38
C PHE A 24 0.69 1.76 -3.01
N VAL A 25 1.18 2.82 -3.65
CA VAL A 25 2.49 3.39 -3.37
C VAL A 25 2.29 4.61 -2.50
N THR A 26 2.76 4.56 -1.26
CA THR A 26 2.76 5.72 -0.37
C THR A 26 4.18 6.23 -0.19
N LYS A 27 4.36 7.55 -0.20
CA LYS A 27 5.65 8.20 0.04
C LYS A 27 5.67 8.84 1.41
N LEU A 28 6.80 8.70 2.08
CA LEU A 28 7.13 9.47 3.27
C LEU A 28 8.33 10.38 2.95
N SER A 29 8.24 11.65 3.35
CA SER A 29 9.37 12.58 3.19
C SER A 29 10.56 12.13 4.04
N ARG A 30 11.78 12.44 3.59
CA ARG A 30 13.00 12.16 4.36
C ARG A 30 12.99 12.82 5.75
N LYS A 31 12.45 14.03 5.83
CA LYS A 31 12.30 14.78 7.09
C LYS A 31 11.39 14.04 8.07
N ASP A 32 10.31 13.44 7.60
CA ASP A 32 9.39 12.69 8.46
C ASP A 32 9.93 11.31 8.82
N ASP A 33 10.71 10.65 7.95
CA ASP A 33 11.47 9.44 8.28
C ASP A 33 12.47 9.69 9.42
N GLU A 34 13.29 10.74 9.29
CA GLU A 34 14.28 11.11 10.32
C GLU A 34 13.59 11.42 11.67
N ARG A 35 12.40 12.02 11.64
CA ARG A 35 11.60 12.29 12.86
C ARG A 35 11.00 11.02 13.47
N LEU A 36 10.52 10.08 12.66
CA LEU A 36 10.04 8.77 13.13
C LEU A 36 11.18 7.96 13.76
N ARG A 37 12.35 7.90 13.10
CA ARG A 37 13.53 7.15 13.58
C ARG A 37 14.09 7.69 14.89
N THR A 38 14.08 9.01 15.06
CA THR A 38 14.63 9.65 16.26
C THR A 38 13.65 9.66 17.44
N GLY A 39 12.39 9.25 17.24
CA GLY A 39 11.35 9.21 18.28
C GLY A 39 11.00 10.59 18.84
N LYS A 40 11.49 11.67 18.24
CA LYS A 40 11.42 13.04 18.78
C LYS A 40 10.09 13.75 18.51
N THR A 41 9.11 13.11 17.89
CA THR A 41 7.76 13.68 17.78
C THR A 41 6.70 12.60 17.57
N ASN A 42 5.48 12.85 18.06
CA ASN A 42 4.22 12.19 17.65
C ASN A 42 3.95 12.43 16.15
N VAL A 43 4.80 11.89 15.27
CA VAL A 43 4.51 11.86 13.85
C VAL A 43 3.45 10.79 13.66
N ASP A 44 2.21 11.23 13.43
CA ASP A 44 1.16 10.34 12.99
C ASP A 44 1.51 9.86 11.57
N ILE A 45 1.97 8.61 11.49
CA ILE A 45 2.37 7.97 10.24
C ILE A 45 1.23 8.00 9.21
N ASN A 46 -0.04 7.97 9.66
CA ASN A 46 -1.21 8.02 8.80
C ASN A 46 -1.43 9.40 8.17
N ARG A 47 -0.90 10.47 8.78
CA ARG A 47 -0.94 11.84 8.23
C ARG A 47 0.29 12.19 7.40
N ALA A 48 1.43 11.58 7.73
CA ALA A 48 2.70 11.85 7.08
C ALA A 48 2.87 11.05 5.78
N ALA A 49 2.42 9.79 5.74
CA ALA A 49 2.42 8.99 4.52
C ALA A 49 1.35 9.50 3.55
N ARG A 50 1.76 9.84 2.32
CA ARG A 50 0.85 10.30 1.26
C ARG A 50 0.78 9.27 0.15
N LEU A 51 -0.43 8.98 -0.33
CA LEU A 51 -0.61 8.20 -1.55
C LEU A 51 0.01 8.97 -2.72
N ASP A 52 0.92 8.31 -3.42
CA ASP A 52 1.65 8.87 -4.56
C ASP A 52 1.17 8.25 -5.88
N ALA A 53 0.96 6.93 -5.88
CA ALA A 53 0.49 6.22 -7.06
C ALA A 53 -0.37 5.01 -6.68
N ILE A 54 -1.24 4.63 -7.60
CA ILE A 54 -1.94 3.35 -7.62
C ILE A 54 -1.51 2.65 -8.91
N ILE A 55 -1.03 1.41 -8.78
CA ILE A 55 -0.57 0.60 -9.91
C ILE A 55 -1.53 -0.58 -10.03
N LEU A 56 -2.10 -0.76 -11.22
CA LEU A 56 -2.94 -1.89 -11.57
C LEU A 56 -2.20 -2.73 -12.62
N ALA A 57 -1.86 -3.96 -12.28
CA ALA A 57 -1.05 -4.80 -13.15
C ALA A 57 -1.27 -6.29 -12.90
N ASP A 58 -0.87 -7.10 -13.87
CA ASP A 58 -0.81 -8.55 -13.74
C ASP A 58 0.26 -8.95 -12.71
N ALA A 59 -0.07 -9.92 -11.84
CA ALA A 59 0.79 -10.39 -10.75
C ALA A 59 2.13 -10.92 -11.28
N GLY A 60 2.12 -11.67 -12.38
CA GLY A 60 3.32 -12.23 -12.98
C GLY A 60 4.19 -11.18 -13.67
N TYR A 61 3.60 -10.07 -14.13
CA TYR A 61 4.35 -8.91 -14.60
C TYR A 61 5.03 -8.17 -13.45
N VAL A 62 4.31 -7.94 -12.35
CA VAL A 62 4.84 -7.23 -11.18
C VAL A 62 5.94 -8.03 -10.49
N ASP A 63 5.79 -9.35 -10.37
CA ASP A 63 6.79 -10.27 -9.81
C ASP A 63 8.15 -10.11 -10.50
N LYS A 64 8.17 -10.07 -11.84
CA LYS A 64 9.41 -9.92 -12.62
C LYS A 64 10.15 -8.59 -12.39
N ILE A 65 9.46 -7.56 -11.92
CA ILE A 65 10.03 -6.22 -11.72
C ILE A 65 10.39 -5.98 -10.25
N TRP A 66 9.57 -6.48 -9.32
CA TRP A 66 9.68 -6.16 -7.89
C TRP A 66 10.09 -7.33 -6.99
N ASP A 67 10.15 -8.55 -7.51
CA ASP A 67 10.41 -9.80 -6.79
C ASP A 67 9.23 -10.23 -5.87
N ASP A 68 8.86 -11.51 -5.87
CA ASP A 68 7.68 -12.07 -5.19
C ASP A 68 7.66 -11.72 -3.68
N ALA A 69 8.84 -11.60 -3.07
CA ALA A 69 9.01 -11.21 -1.67
C ALA A 69 8.39 -9.84 -1.33
N LYS A 70 8.24 -8.93 -2.30
CA LYS A 70 7.59 -7.62 -2.11
C LYS A 70 6.09 -7.65 -2.33
N LEU A 71 5.58 -8.62 -3.09
CA LEU A 71 4.15 -8.83 -3.28
C LEU A 71 3.52 -9.57 -2.09
N ARG A 72 4.24 -10.55 -1.55
CA ARG A 72 3.75 -11.47 -0.50
C ARG A 72 4.62 -11.46 0.75
N GLY A 73 5.05 -10.27 1.18
CA GLY A 73 5.79 -10.12 2.43
C GLY A 73 5.05 -10.75 3.63
N LYS A 74 5.73 -11.00 4.76
CA LYS A 74 5.19 -11.73 5.93
C LYS A 74 3.83 -11.23 6.47
N ALA A 75 3.48 -9.97 6.22
CA ALA A 75 2.23 -9.36 6.65
C ALA A 75 1.12 -9.36 5.58
N TYR A 76 1.36 -9.97 4.41
CA TYR A 76 0.39 -10.05 3.33
C TYR A 76 -0.89 -10.77 3.81
N LYS A 77 -2.02 -10.09 3.64
CA LYS A 77 -3.35 -10.64 3.84
C LYS A 77 -4.17 -10.29 2.60
N PRO A 78 -4.85 -11.26 1.96
CA PRO A 78 -5.82 -10.95 0.92
C PRO A 78 -6.87 -9.98 1.47
N ILE A 79 -7.19 -8.92 0.72
CA ILE A 79 -8.38 -8.12 1.04
C ILE A 79 -9.59 -8.96 0.66
N GLN A 80 -10.45 -9.24 1.63
CA GLN A 80 -11.79 -9.72 1.38
C GLN A 80 -12.65 -8.48 1.17
N TRP A 81 -13.19 -8.28 -0.03
CA TRP A 81 -14.14 -7.19 -0.23
C TRP A 81 -15.50 -7.67 0.27
N GLU A 82 -16.19 -6.82 1.03
CA GLU A 82 -17.59 -7.12 1.34
C GLU A 82 -18.39 -7.07 0.03
N PRO A 83 -19.31 -8.03 -0.19
CA PRO A 83 -20.15 -8.02 -1.37
C PRO A 83 -20.86 -6.67 -1.49
N PRO A 84 -21.05 -6.12 -2.71
CA PRO A 84 -21.79 -4.90 -2.93
C PRO A 84 -23.27 -5.13 -2.53
N GLY A 85 -23.58 -4.93 -1.25
CA GLY A 85 -24.89 -5.25 -0.70
C GLY A 85 -25.10 -4.97 0.80
N GLN A 86 -24.06 -4.69 1.60
CA GLN A 86 -24.27 -4.48 3.05
C GLN A 86 -23.77 -3.14 3.63
N ALA A 87 -22.99 -2.33 2.90
CA ALA A 87 -22.55 -1.02 3.38
C ALA A 87 -23.64 0.09 3.33
N GLY A 88 -24.88 -0.24 2.97
CA GLY A 88 -25.95 0.71 2.65
C GLY A 88 -27.02 0.95 3.71
N LEU A 89 -26.96 0.32 4.89
CA LEU A 89 -28.05 0.42 5.89
C LEU A 89 -27.53 0.56 7.33
N ALA A 90 -26.61 1.50 7.58
CA ALA A 90 -26.28 1.91 8.94
C ALA A 90 -26.00 3.42 9.04
N PHE A 91 -26.88 4.23 8.46
CA PHE A 91 -27.08 5.62 8.88
C PHE A 91 -28.58 5.90 8.90
N ARG A 92 -29.21 5.65 10.05
CA ARG A 92 -30.46 6.28 10.48
C ARG A 92 -30.35 6.59 11.97
#